data_AF-A0A843A374-F1
#
_entry.id   AF-A0A843A374-F1
#
_cell.length_a   1.000
_cell.length_b   1.000
_cell.length_c   1.000
_cell.angle_alpha   90.00
_cell.angle_beta   90.00
_cell.angle_gamma   90.00
#
_symmetry.space_group_name_H-M   'P 1'
#
loop_
_entity.id
_entity.type
_entity.pdbx_description
1 polymer ?
#
loop_
_entity_poly.entity_id
_entity_poly.type
_entity_poly.pdbx_seq_one_letter_code
_entity_poly.pdbx_strand_id
1 'polypeptide(L)'
;MTEKDEHLITYCGLYCGDCFGHKGTIADLARDLRKELRDAHFDKTAESLSDIPFFKEYKNYKECYEVLGAMVRFRCNKVCRDGGGPPFCKMRKCCEKKGIQGCWECAEFETCEKLDFLKPAHGDAHTRKPLRGNFNLPVIQNGR
;
A
#
# COMPACT_ATOMS: atom_id res chain seq x y z
N MET A 1 2.25 -23.19 1.83
CA MET A 1 1.14 -22.30 1.44
C MET A 1 -0.12 -23.04 1.78
N THR A 2 -0.87 -22.57 2.76
CA THR A 2 -2.21 -23.12 3.03
C THR A 2 -3.17 -22.57 1.96
N GLU A 3 -4.31 -23.20 1.71
CA GLU A 3 -5.31 -22.67 0.75
C GLU A 3 -5.71 -21.21 1.04
N LYS A 4 -5.61 -20.77 2.30
CA LYS A 4 -5.86 -19.38 2.73
C LYS A 4 -4.85 -18.37 2.18
N ASP A 5 -3.64 -18.80 1.84
CA ASP A 5 -2.59 -17.92 1.32
C ASP A 5 -2.77 -17.64 -0.19
N GLU A 6 -3.43 -18.54 -0.93
CA GLU A 6 -3.63 -18.38 -2.37
C GLU A 6 -4.64 -17.27 -2.70
N HIS A 7 -5.68 -17.12 -1.87
CA HIS A 7 -6.70 -16.07 -2.02
C HIS A 7 -6.15 -14.66 -1.82
N LEU A 8 -5.00 -14.53 -1.14
CA LEU A 8 -4.28 -13.27 -0.98
C LEU A 8 -3.44 -12.88 -2.21
N ILE A 9 -3.29 -13.77 -3.19
CA ILE A 9 -2.62 -13.46 -4.46
C ILE A 9 -3.57 -12.67 -5.37
N THR A 10 -3.17 -11.44 -5.68
CA THR A 10 -3.92 -10.51 -6.53
C THR A 10 -3.86 -10.90 -8.01
N TYR A 11 -4.76 -10.35 -8.83
CA TYR A 11 -4.75 -10.61 -10.28
C TYR A 11 -3.43 -10.23 -10.97
N CYS A 12 -2.74 -9.19 -10.48
CA CYS A 12 -1.48 -8.73 -11.04
C CYS A 12 -0.23 -9.42 -10.47
N GLY A 13 -0.40 -10.48 -9.67
CA GLY A 13 0.72 -11.25 -9.10
C GLY A 13 1.30 -10.68 -7.79
N LEU A 14 0.84 -9.52 -7.33
CA LEU A 14 1.17 -9.01 -5.99
C LEU A 14 0.44 -9.79 -4.89
N TYR A 15 0.87 -9.59 -3.65
CA TYR A 15 0.32 -10.28 -2.47
C TYR A 15 -0.34 -9.30 -1.50
N CYS A 16 -1.64 -9.49 -1.22
CA CYS A 16 -2.37 -8.63 -0.28
C CYS A 16 -1.83 -8.74 1.15
N GLY A 17 -1.29 -9.90 1.55
CA GLY A 17 -0.71 -10.08 2.88
C GLY A 17 0.47 -9.16 3.17
N ASP A 18 1.16 -8.64 2.14
CA ASP A 18 2.25 -7.68 2.27
C ASP A 18 1.82 -6.21 2.17
N CYS A 19 0.59 -5.97 1.70
CA CYS A 19 0.08 -4.62 1.47
C CYS A 19 -0.14 -3.88 2.79
N PHE A 20 0.46 -2.70 2.94
CA PHE A 20 0.28 -1.83 4.10
C PHE A 20 -1.19 -1.43 4.31
N GLY A 21 -1.95 -1.25 3.23
CA GLY A 21 -3.39 -1.00 3.31
C GLY A 21 -4.18 -2.19 3.86
N HIS A 22 -3.78 -3.43 3.54
CA HIS A 22 -4.44 -4.63 4.07
C HIS A 22 -4.02 -4.92 5.51
N LYS A 23 -2.72 -4.81 5.83
CA LYS A 23 -2.20 -4.96 7.21
C LYS A 23 -2.83 -3.96 8.17
N GLY A 24 -3.09 -2.73 7.71
CA GLY A 24 -3.76 -1.70 8.49
C GLY A 24 -2.91 -1.06 9.58
N THR A 25 -1.72 -1.59 9.89
CA THR A 25 -0.85 -1.09 10.96
C THR A 25 -0.52 0.40 10.83
N ILE A 26 -0.25 0.89 9.62
CA ILE A 26 0.01 2.32 9.39
C ILE A 26 -1.24 3.17 9.71
N ALA A 27 -2.42 2.70 9.30
CA ALA A 27 -3.67 3.40 9.56
C ALA A 27 -3.99 3.45 11.06
N ASP A 28 -3.73 2.37 11.80
CA ASP A 28 -3.91 2.32 13.26
C ASP A 28 -2.94 3.28 13.97
N LEU A 29 -1.65 3.22 13.65
CA LEU A 29 -0.65 4.12 14.25
C LEU A 29 -0.92 5.59 13.92
N ALA A 30 -1.31 5.90 12.68
CA ALA A 30 -1.67 7.26 12.29
C ALA A 30 -2.91 7.76 13.04
N ARG A 31 -3.89 6.88 13.31
CA ARG A 31 -5.09 7.22 14.09
C ARG A 31 -4.70 7.55 15.52
N ASP A 32 -3.87 6.71 16.13
CA ASP A 32 -3.48 6.84 17.53
C ASP A 32 -2.63 8.11 17.74
N LEU A 33 -1.65 8.35 16.87
CA LEU A 33 -0.86 9.59 16.90
C LEU A 33 -1.73 10.84 16.69
N ARG A 34 -2.67 10.83 15.74
CA ARG A 34 -3.58 11.97 15.52
C ARG A 34 -4.47 12.25 16.72
N LYS A 35 -4.95 11.19 17.39
CA LYS A 35 -5.72 11.32 18.61
C LYS A 35 -4.87 12.03 19.66
N GLU A 36 -3.65 11.58 19.88
CA GLU A 36 -2.79 12.15 20.91
C GLU A 36 -2.38 13.60 20.63
N LEU A 37 -2.00 13.91 19.39
CA LEU A 37 -1.67 15.28 18.98
C LEU A 37 -2.85 16.25 19.19
N ARG A 38 -4.09 15.79 18.92
CA ARG A 38 -5.28 16.60 19.14
C ARG A 38 -5.58 16.78 20.63
N ASP A 39 -5.51 15.70 21.39
CA ASP A 39 -5.84 15.72 22.82
C ASP A 39 -4.82 16.56 23.62
N ALA A 40 -3.56 16.62 23.15
CA ALA A 40 -2.52 17.49 23.69
C ALA A 40 -2.58 18.95 23.19
N HIS A 41 -3.53 19.31 22.30
CA HIS A 41 -3.55 20.62 21.62
C HIS A 41 -2.20 21.00 20.99
N PHE A 42 -1.55 20.02 20.38
CA PHE A 42 -0.17 20.14 19.92
C PHE A 42 0.01 21.15 18.77
N ASP A 43 -1.09 21.55 18.10
CA ASP A 43 -1.07 22.64 17.12
C ASP A 43 -0.48 23.94 17.68
N LYS A 44 -0.71 24.23 18.97
CA LYS A 44 -0.16 25.42 19.64
C LYS A 44 1.33 25.31 19.91
N THR A 45 1.78 24.13 20.31
CA THR A 45 3.21 23.83 20.45
C THR A 45 3.90 23.93 19.10
N ALA A 46 3.34 23.34 18.05
CA ALA A 46 3.88 23.41 16.70
C ALA A 46 3.99 24.86 16.20
N GLU A 47 2.94 25.67 16.36
CA GLU A 47 2.94 27.10 16.02
C GLU A 47 4.09 27.84 16.72
N SER A 48 4.22 27.66 18.05
CA SER A 48 5.28 28.32 18.83
C SER A 48 6.69 27.86 18.47
N LEU A 49 6.87 26.56 18.21
CA LEU A 49 8.16 26.01 17.80
C LEU A 49 8.55 26.44 16.39
N SER A 50 7.58 26.70 15.51
CA SER A 50 7.82 27.04 14.11
C SER A 50 8.59 28.35 13.89
N ASP A 51 8.57 29.24 14.88
CA ASP A 51 9.31 30.51 14.89
C ASP A 51 10.79 30.35 15.27
N ILE A 52 11.15 29.23 15.90
CA ILE A 52 12.53 28.92 16.26
C ILE A 52 13.23 28.34 15.03
N PRO A 53 14.32 28.94 14.50
CA PRO A 53 14.97 28.45 13.28
C PRO A 53 15.38 26.96 13.31
N PHE A 54 15.70 26.44 14.50
CA PHE A 54 16.03 25.04 14.74
C PHE A 54 14.84 24.08 14.58
N PHE A 55 13.61 24.58 14.75
CA PHE A 55 12.36 23.82 14.71
C PHE A 55 11.43 24.30 13.58
N LYS A 56 11.98 24.93 12.54
CA LYS A 56 11.22 25.53 11.43
C LYS A 56 10.31 24.54 10.69
N GLU A 57 10.58 23.25 10.75
CA GLU A 57 9.78 22.19 10.10
C GLU A 57 8.35 22.13 10.64
N TYR A 58 8.11 22.59 11.88
CA TYR A 58 6.77 22.68 12.46
C TYR A 58 5.86 23.67 11.71
N LYS A 59 6.40 24.52 10.83
CA LYS A 59 5.58 25.29 9.87
C LYS A 59 4.70 24.40 9.00
N ASN A 60 5.11 23.14 8.76
CA ASN A 60 4.37 22.16 7.98
C ASN A 60 3.46 21.26 8.84
N TYR A 61 3.19 21.64 10.10
CA TYR A 61 2.43 20.79 11.01
C TYR A 61 1.01 20.50 10.47
N LYS A 62 0.36 21.50 9.86
CA LYS A 62 -0.98 21.33 9.31
C LYS A 62 -0.99 20.28 8.19
N GLU A 63 -0.05 20.38 7.25
CA GLU A 63 0.13 19.45 6.15
C GLU A 63 0.46 18.05 6.67
N CYS A 64 1.38 17.94 7.63
CA CYS A 64 1.72 16.68 8.31
C CYS A 64 0.48 16.05 8.94
N TYR A 65 -0.27 16.84 9.71
CA TYR A 65 -1.50 16.37 10.33
C TYR A 65 -2.49 15.90 9.28
N GLU A 66 -2.79 16.67 8.23
CA GLU A 66 -3.68 16.28 7.13
C GLU A 66 -3.26 14.97 6.45
N VAL A 67 -1.95 14.77 6.23
CA VAL A 67 -1.39 13.53 5.68
C VAL A 67 -1.62 12.35 6.62
N LEU A 68 -1.41 12.50 7.93
CA LEU A 68 -1.78 11.45 8.91
C LEU A 68 -3.27 11.12 8.75
N GLY A 69 -4.13 12.12 8.50
CA GLY A 69 -5.56 11.91 8.30
C GLY A 69 -5.87 11.08 7.05
N ALA A 70 -5.11 11.28 5.98
CA ALA A 70 -5.17 10.43 4.79
C ALA A 70 -4.69 9.00 5.07
N MET A 71 -3.63 8.83 5.87
CA MET A 71 -3.12 7.52 6.27
C MET A 71 -4.15 6.71 7.08
N VAL A 72 -4.92 7.34 7.97
CA VAL A 72 -6.03 6.68 8.69
C VAL A 72 -7.05 6.07 7.73
N ARG A 73 -7.36 6.78 6.63
CA ARG A 73 -8.29 6.31 5.60
C ARG A 73 -7.67 5.29 4.64
N PHE A 74 -6.35 5.16 4.62
CA PHE A 74 -5.64 4.23 3.76
C PHE A 74 -5.72 2.80 4.33
N ARG A 75 -6.91 2.20 4.27
CA ARG A 75 -7.19 0.86 4.77
C ARG A 75 -7.99 0.06 3.74
N CYS A 76 -7.58 -1.18 3.54
CA CYS A 76 -8.19 -2.13 2.63
C CYS A 76 -8.76 -3.31 3.42
N ASN A 77 -10.02 -3.18 3.83
CA ASN A 77 -10.75 -4.20 4.62
C ASN A 77 -11.14 -5.45 3.82
N LYS A 78 -10.90 -5.44 2.51
CA LYS A 78 -11.15 -6.55 1.59
C LYS A 78 -9.86 -6.84 0.84
N VAL A 79 -9.59 -8.10 0.54
CA VAL A 79 -8.44 -8.45 -0.31
C VAL A 79 -8.83 -8.30 -1.79
N CYS A 80 -7.85 -8.36 -2.69
CA CYS A 80 -8.06 -8.10 -4.12
C CYS A 80 -9.17 -8.98 -4.73
N ARG A 81 -9.23 -10.25 -4.32
CA ARG A 81 -10.21 -11.25 -4.77
C ARG A 81 -11.63 -11.02 -4.24
N ASP A 82 -11.76 -10.29 -3.13
CA ASP A 82 -13.04 -9.95 -2.51
C ASP A 82 -13.51 -8.52 -2.85
N GLY A 83 -12.95 -7.93 -3.91
CA GLY A 83 -13.30 -6.58 -4.34
C GLY A 83 -12.51 -5.46 -3.66
N GLY A 84 -11.42 -5.77 -2.97
CA GLY A 84 -10.44 -4.77 -2.52
C GLY A 84 -9.66 -4.12 -3.68
N GLY A 85 -8.84 -3.13 -3.37
CA GLY A 85 -8.08 -2.36 -4.37
C GLY A 85 -8.95 -1.41 -5.21
N PRO A 86 -8.44 -0.91 -6.34
CA PRO A 86 -9.16 0.05 -7.17
C PRO A 86 -10.47 -0.53 -7.74
N PRO A 87 -11.60 0.20 -7.70
CA PRO A 87 -12.88 -0.30 -8.21
C PRO A 87 -12.85 -0.64 -9.71
N PHE A 88 -12.02 0.05 -10.50
CA PHE A 88 -11.86 -0.17 -11.94
C PHE A 88 -10.48 -0.76 -12.30
N CYS A 89 -10.06 -1.82 -11.60
CA CYS A 89 -8.79 -2.49 -11.88
C CYS A 89 -8.79 -3.14 -13.28
N LYS A 90 -7.90 -2.69 -14.17
CA LYS A 90 -7.75 -3.24 -15.54
C LYS A 90 -7.30 -4.70 -15.54
N MET A 91 -6.51 -5.12 -14.56
CA MET A 91 -5.92 -6.45 -14.47
C MET A 91 -6.95 -7.48 -14.05
N ARG A 92 -7.81 -7.12 -13.07
CA ARG A 92 -9.00 -7.90 -12.71
C ARG A 92 -9.86 -8.19 -13.93
N LYS A 93 -10.31 -7.13 -14.63
CA LYS A 93 -11.15 -7.26 -15.83
C LYS A 93 -10.47 -8.06 -16.94
N CYS A 94 -9.17 -7.88 -17.14
CA CYS A 94 -8.41 -8.62 -18.15
C CYS A 94 -8.36 -10.12 -17.84
N CYS A 95 -8.07 -10.49 -16.59
CA CYS A 95 -8.02 -11.89 -16.16
C CYS A 95 -9.39 -12.56 -16.21
N GLU A 96 -10.43 -11.87 -15.73
CA GLU A 96 -11.83 -12.34 -15.82
C GLU A 96 -12.25 -12.59 -17.28
N LYS A 97 -11.93 -11.66 -18.21
CA LYS A 97 -12.24 -11.82 -19.63
C LYS A 97 -11.47 -12.98 -20.27
N LYS A 98 -10.21 -13.19 -19.88
CA LYS A 98 -9.37 -14.28 -20.40
C LYS A 98 -9.64 -15.63 -19.70
N GLY A 99 -10.43 -15.66 -18.63
CA GLY A 99 -10.69 -16.88 -17.85
C GLY A 99 -9.47 -17.41 -17.10
N ILE A 100 -8.50 -16.54 -16.78
CA ILE A 100 -7.26 -16.90 -16.10
C ILE A 100 -7.25 -16.41 -14.65
N GLN A 101 -6.54 -17.12 -13.77
CA GLN A 101 -6.46 -16.75 -12.35
C GLN A 101 -5.68 -15.47 -12.14
N GLY A 102 -4.65 -15.21 -12.93
CA GLY A 102 -3.88 -13.97 -12.83
C GLY A 102 -2.95 -13.77 -14.00
N CYS A 103 -2.27 -12.63 -13.99
CA CYS A 103 -1.40 -12.22 -15.07
C CYS A 103 -0.29 -13.24 -15.35
N TRP A 104 0.18 -14.00 -14.34
CA TRP A 104 1.22 -15.03 -14.51
C TRP A 104 0.84 -16.22 -15.41
N GLU A 105 -0.45 -16.42 -15.68
CA GLU A 105 -0.95 -17.45 -16.62
C GLU A 105 -1.07 -16.91 -18.06
N CYS A 106 -0.89 -15.60 -18.26
CA CYS A 106 -0.98 -14.99 -19.58
C CYS A 106 0.33 -15.21 -20.35
N ALA A 107 0.25 -15.68 -21.60
CA ALA A 107 1.42 -15.87 -22.46
C ALA A 107 2.23 -14.57 -22.69
N GLU A 108 1.55 -13.42 -22.69
CA GLU A 108 2.13 -12.10 -22.89
C GLU A 108 2.63 -11.45 -21.58
N PHE A 109 2.62 -12.16 -20.45
CA PHE A 109 2.82 -11.58 -19.12
C PHE A 109 4.11 -10.78 -18.97
N GLU A 110 5.24 -11.34 -19.41
CA GLU A 110 6.58 -10.76 -19.23
C GLU A 110 6.76 -9.45 -20.02
N THR A 111 5.97 -9.25 -21.08
CA THR A 111 6.02 -8.06 -21.95
C THR A 111 4.76 -7.20 -21.84
N CYS A 112 3.86 -7.49 -20.89
CA CYS A 112 2.59 -6.78 -20.79
C CYS A 112 2.74 -5.40 -20.15
N GLU A 113 2.78 -4.37 -20.99
CA GLU A 113 2.89 -2.94 -20.56
C GLU A 113 1.77 -2.50 -19.61
N LYS A 114 0.63 -3.21 -19.57
CA LYS A 114 -0.47 -2.92 -18.63
C LYS A 114 -0.05 -3.07 -17.17
N LEU A 115 1.05 -3.75 -16.87
CA LEU A 115 1.60 -3.93 -15.53
C LEU A 115 2.63 -2.86 -15.15
N ASP A 116 3.08 -2.02 -16.09
CA ASP A 116 4.17 -1.07 -15.86
C ASP A 116 3.87 -0.05 -14.76
N PHE A 117 2.58 0.27 -14.54
CA PHE A 117 2.16 1.16 -13.47
C PHE A 117 2.49 0.64 -12.06
N LEU A 118 2.81 -0.66 -11.91
CA LEU A 118 3.23 -1.25 -10.64
C LEU A 118 4.71 -0.99 -10.34
N LYS A 119 5.54 -0.73 -11.36
CA LYS A 119 7.00 -0.58 -11.22
C LYS A 119 7.40 0.51 -10.20
N PRO A 120 6.79 1.71 -10.17
CA PRO A 120 7.20 2.75 -9.23
C PRO A 120 7.00 2.38 -7.75
N ALA A 121 5.94 1.63 -7.44
CA ALA A 121 5.58 1.29 -6.05
C ALA A 121 6.03 -0.11 -5.62
N HIS A 122 6.28 -1.01 -6.58
CA HIS A 122 6.48 -2.44 -6.33
C HIS A 122 7.68 -3.04 -7.08
N GLY A 123 8.42 -2.25 -7.87
CA GLY A 123 9.53 -2.76 -8.67
C GLY A 123 9.09 -3.91 -9.57
N ASP A 124 9.86 -4.99 -9.56
CA ASP A 124 9.64 -6.25 -10.29
C ASP A 124 8.82 -7.28 -9.49
N ALA A 125 8.27 -6.94 -8.31
CA ALA A 125 7.53 -7.90 -7.49
C ALA A 125 6.33 -8.54 -8.23
N HIS A 126 5.77 -7.83 -9.21
CA HIS A 126 4.65 -8.27 -10.02
C HIS A 126 5.02 -9.20 -11.17
N THR A 127 6.31 -9.34 -11.52
CA THR A 127 6.79 -10.25 -12.60
C THR A 127 7.25 -11.60 -12.08
N ARG A 128 7.45 -11.72 -10.76
CA ARG A 128 7.79 -12.99 -10.13
C ARG A 128 6.57 -13.90 -10.19
N LYS A 129 6.72 -15.10 -10.78
CA LYS A 129 5.68 -16.13 -10.65
C LYS A 129 5.44 -16.35 -9.15
N PRO A 130 4.18 -16.45 -8.68
CA PRO A 130 3.89 -16.85 -7.32
C PRO A 130 4.44 -18.27 -7.10
N LEU A 131 5.70 -18.38 -6.68
CA LEU A 131 6.30 -19.63 -6.29
C LEU A 131 5.59 -20.05 -5.00
N ARG A 132 5.00 -21.25 -5.01
CA ARG A 132 4.44 -21.87 -3.81
C ARG A 132 5.51 -21.81 -2.70
N GLY A 133 5.34 -20.93 -1.72
CA GLY A 133 6.09 -20.96 -0.46
C GLY A 133 7.31 -20.04 -0.29
N ASN A 134 7.48 -18.93 -1.01
CA ASN A 134 8.42 -17.90 -0.52
C ASN A 134 8.12 -16.48 -1.05
N PHE A 135 7.25 -15.76 -0.34
CA PHE A 135 7.10 -14.31 -0.49
C PHE A 135 7.78 -13.60 0.68
N ASN A 136 9.08 -13.82 0.84
CA ASN A 136 9.92 -12.81 1.48
C ASN A 136 10.31 -11.82 0.38
N LEU A 137 9.44 -10.85 0.11
CA LEU A 137 9.87 -9.67 -0.61
C LEU A 137 10.91 -8.96 0.28
N PRO A 138 12.09 -8.60 -0.23
CA PRO A 138 12.87 -7.58 0.43
C PRO A 138 11.94 -6.36 0.48
N VAL A 139 11.54 -5.98 1.71
CA VAL A 139 11.16 -4.61 2.00
C VAL A 139 12.16 -3.76 1.25
N ILE A 140 11.67 -2.85 0.40
CA ILE A 140 12.53 -1.88 -0.27
C ILE A 140 13.22 -1.13 0.87
N GLN A 141 14.38 -1.61 1.31
CA GLN A 141 15.34 -0.85 2.05
C GLN A 141 15.76 0.17 1.03
N ASN A 142 15.13 1.35 1.09
CA ASN A 142 15.65 2.54 0.44
C ASN A 142 17.06 2.72 0.99
N GLY A 143 18.02 2.18 0.26
CA GLY A 143 19.43 2.22 0.58
C GLY A 143 19.97 3.57 0.13
N ARG A 144 20.25 4.40 1.13
CA ARG A 144 21.03 5.66 1.12
C ARG A 144 20.37 6.87 0.48
#